data_AF-A0A1S3QLX1-F1
#
_entry.id   AF-A0A1S3QLX1-F1
#
_cell.length_a   1.000
_cell.length_b   1.000
_cell.length_c   1.000
_cell.angle_alpha   90.00
_cell.angle_beta   90.00
_cell.angle_gamma   90.00
#
_symmetry.space_group_name_H-M   'P 1'
#
loop_
_entity.id
_entity.type
_entity.pdbx_description
1 polymer ?
#
loop_
_entity_poly.entity_id
_entity_poly.type
_entity_poly.pdbx_seq_one_letter_code
_entity_poly.pdbx_strand_id
1 'polypeptide(L)'
;EVAEPLQDVKEGMEQLEKNMTLRYILSTLLAIGNFLNGTNAKGFELSYLEKVPEVKDTVHKQSLLHHACSIVVDNYPQSTDLYSEIGAITRSAKVWDTDTHTHTHTHTHQLPSEY
;
A
#
# COMPACT_ATOMS: atom_id res chain seq x y z
N GLU A 1 18.54 -16.56 11.34
CA GLU A 1 18.52 -15.52 10.31
C GLU A 1 17.20 -15.47 9.54
N VAL A 2 16.66 -16.58 9.01
CA VAL A 2 15.40 -16.58 8.20
C VAL A 2 14.11 -16.40 9.03
N ALA A 3 14.16 -16.58 10.35
CA ALA A 3 12.96 -16.57 11.20
C ALA A 3 12.33 -15.18 11.38
N GLU A 4 13.14 -14.12 11.42
CA GLU A 4 12.67 -12.75 11.67
C GLU A 4 11.86 -12.18 10.49
N PRO A 5 12.30 -12.29 9.22
CA PRO A 5 11.48 -11.86 8.07
C PRO A 5 10.15 -12.60 7.96
N LEU A 6 10.14 -13.92 8.24
CA LEU A 6 8.92 -14.72 8.21
C LEU A 6 7.94 -14.31 9.32
N GLN A 7 8.47 -13.95 10.50
CA GLN A 7 7.66 -13.45 11.61
C GLN A 7 7.05 -12.08 11.29
N ASP A 8 7.83 -11.15 10.73
CA ASP A 8 7.34 -9.82 10.33
C ASP A 8 6.28 -9.92 9.22
N VAL A 9 6.42 -10.87 8.27
CA VAL A 9 5.39 -11.12 7.25
C VAL A 9 4.10 -11.64 7.89
N LYS A 10 4.21 -12.61 8.80
CA LYS A 10 3.04 -13.16 9.50
C LYS A 10 2.33 -12.07 10.30
N GLU A 11 3.07 -11.32 11.12
CA GLU A 11 2.53 -10.21 11.91
C GLU A 11 1.92 -9.14 11.01
N GLY A 12 2.57 -8.82 9.90
CA GLY A 12 2.06 -7.88 8.91
C GLY A 12 0.71 -8.31 8.33
N MET A 13 0.53 -9.59 8.00
CA MET A 13 -0.76 -10.09 7.51
C MET A 13 -1.85 -9.97 8.58
N GLU A 14 -1.54 -10.28 9.83
CA GLU A 14 -2.49 -10.11 10.94
C GLU A 14 -2.84 -8.63 11.18
N GLN A 15 -1.87 -7.72 11.05
CA GLN A 15 -2.09 -6.28 11.11
C GLN A 15 -3.06 -5.86 10.02
N LEU A 16 -2.81 -6.24 8.76
CA LEU A 16 -3.69 -5.89 7.63
C LEU A 16 -5.12 -6.43 7.80
N GLU A 17 -5.27 -7.68 8.24
CA GLU A 17 -6.59 -8.31 8.45
C GLU A 17 -7.43 -7.60 9.52
N LYS A 18 -6.77 -7.14 10.59
CA LYS A 18 -7.43 -6.52 11.75
C LYS A 18 -7.51 -4.99 11.66
N ASN A 19 -6.85 -4.37 10.68
CA ASN A 19 -6.76 -2.93 10.56
C ASN A 19 -8.12 -2.30 10.16
N MET A 20 -8.74 -1.56 11.09
CA MET A 20 -10.01 -0.86 10.83
C MET A 20 -9.82 0.37 9.95
N THR A 21 -8.74 1.13 10.16
CA THR A 21 -8.40 2.33 9.38
C THR A 21 -8.28 2.02 7.88
N LEU A 22 -7.52 0.97 7.53
CA LEU A 22 -7.36 0.46 6.18
C LEU A 22 -8.70 0.04 5.59
N ARG A 23 -9.53 -0.68 6.35
CA ARG A 23 -10.88 -1.06 5.91
C ARG A 23 -11.75 0.16 5.58
N TYR A 24 -11.71 1.21 6.40
CA TYR A 24 -12.44 2.44 6.13
C TYR A 24 -11.92 3.12 4.87
N ILE A 25 -10.61 3.26 4.71
CA ILE A 25 -10.01 3.86 3.51
C ILE A 25 -10.43 3.09 2.24
N LEU A 26 -10.30 1.77 2.23
CA LEU A 26 -10.67 0.94 1.08
C LEU A 26 -12.17 1.00 0.79
N SER A 27 -13.02 1.01 1.82
CA SER A 27 -14.47 1.12 1.67
C SER A 27 -14.88 2.48 1.11
N THR A 28 -14.26 3.55 1.59
CA THR A 28 -14.48 4.91 1.09
C THR A 28 -14.07 5.03 -0.37
N LEU A 29 -12.90 4.51 -0.75
CA LEU A 29 -12.45 4.51 -2.15
C LEU A 29 -13.40 3.70 -3.06
N LEU A 30 -13.87 2.53 -2.60
CA LEU A 30 -14.84 1.73 -3.34
C LEU A 30 -16.17 2.48 -3.52
N ALA A 31 -16.66 3.14 -2.47
CA ALA A 31 -17.90 3.91 -2.50
C ALA A 31 -17.79 5.11 -3.46
N ILE A 32 -16.69 5.88 -3.40
CA ILE A 32 -16.43 6.99 -4.31
C ILE A 32 -16.31 6.48 -5.75
N GLY A 33 -15.55 5.40 -5.97
CA GLY A 33 -15.37 4.80 -7.29
C GLY A 33 -16.70 4.32 -7.89
N ASN A 34 -17.54 3.66 -7.10
CA ASN A 34 -18.87 3.24 -7.54
C ASN A 34 -19.77 4.42 -7.87
N PHE A 35 -19.76 5.46 -7.04
CA PHE A 35 -20.54 6.67 -7.27
C PHE A 35 -20.11 7.38 -8.56
N LEU A 36 -18.81 7.63 -8.74
CA LEU A 36 -18.29 8.37 -9.90
C LEU A 36 -18.42 7.59 -11.21
N ASN A 37 -18.27 6.27 -11.18
CA ASN A 37 -18.34 5.43 -12.38
C ASN A 37 -19.76 4.87 -12.65
N GLY A 38 -20.72 5.11 -11.75
CA GLY A 38 -22.07 4.55 -11.88
C GLY A 38 -22.10 3.02 -11.82
N THR A 39 -21.17 2.41 -11.08
CA THR A 39 -21.01 0.96 -10.96
C THR A 39 -21.44 0.44 -9.60
N ASN A 40 -21.54 -0.88 -9.46
CA ASN A 40 -21.72 -1.57 -8.18
C ASN A 40 -20.68 -2.68 -8.01
N ALA A 41 -19.41 -2.29 -8.10
CA ALA A 41 -18.28 -3.17 -7.88
C ALA A 41 -18.21 -3.58 -6.40
N LYS A 42 -17.75 -4.80 -6.14
CA LYS A 42 -17.58 -5.35 -4.78
C LYS A 42 -16.17 -5.15 -4.22
N GLY A 43 -15.26 -4.62 -5.04
CA GLY A 43 -13.86 -4.42 -4.73
C GLY A 43 -13.12 -3.87 -5.93
N PHE A 44 -11.83 -3.60 -5.76
CA PHE A 44 -10.92 -3.14 -6.78
C PHE A 44 -9.53 -3.76 -6.56
N GLU A 45 -8.69 -3.75 -7.59
CA GLU A 45 -7.32 -4.23 -7.48
C GLU A 45 -6.48 -3.27 -6.63
N LEU A 46 -5.68 -3.81 -5.70
CA LEU A 46 -4.83 -2.99 -4.82
C LEU A 46 -3.80 -2.14 -5.57
N SER A 47 -3.40 -2.55 -6.78
CA SER A 47 -2.55 -1.76 -7.69
C SER A 47 -3.14 -0.38 -8.01
N TYR A 48 -4.46 -0.22 -7.90
CA TYR A 48 -5.10 1.08 -8.12
C TYR A 48 -4.73 2.12 -7.06
N LEU A 49 -4.28 1.71 -5.87
CA LEU A 49 -3.85 2.64 -4.80
C LEU A 49 -2.73 3.58 -5.27
N GLU A 50 -1.87 3.13 -6.21
CA GLU A 50 -0.82 3.95 -6.83
C GLU A 50 -1.39 5.15 -7.60
N LYS A 51 -2.59 5.01 -8.18
CA LYS A 51 -3.26 6.04 -9.00
C LYS A 51 -4.10 7.02 -8.17
N VAL A 52 -4.51 6.64 -6.97
CA VAL A 52 -5.34 7.46 -6.08
C VAL A 52 -4.77 8.87 -5.82
N PRO A 53 -3.46 9.08 -5.58
CA PRO A 53 -2.90 10.43 -5.46
C PRO A 53 -2.84 11.21 -6.80
N GLU A 54 -2.90 10.52 -7.95
CA GLU A 54 -2.79 11.12 -9.28
C GLU A 54 -4.14 11.65 -9.81
N VAL A 55 -5.23 10.97 -9.46
CA VAL A 55 -6.59 11.37 -9.85
C VAL A 55 -6.95 12.65 -9.12
N LYS A 56 -7.19 13.75 -9.84
CA LYS A 56 -7.50 15.06 -9.27
C LYS A 56 -8.90 15.51 -9.64
N ASP A 57 -9.55 16.23 -8.73
CA ASP A 57 -10.78 16.95 -9.08
C ASP A 57 -10.49 18.05 -10.11
N THR A 58 -11.56 18.52 -10.76
CA THR A 58 -11.45 19.49 -11.86
C THR A 58 -11.31 20.94 -11.38
N VAL A 59 -11.74 21.24 -10.15
CA VAL A 59 -11.94 22.60 -9.62
C VAL A 59 -10.76 23.07 -8.77
N HIS A 60 -10.48 22.36 -7.69
CA HIS A 60 -9.44 22.67 -6.71
C HIS A 60 -8.15 21.86 -6.92
N LYS A 61 -8.16 20.91 -7.86
CA LYS A 61 -7.00 20.04 -8.19
C LYS A 61 -6.52 19.21 -6.99
N GLN A 62 -7.41 18.94 -6.03
CA GLN A 62 -7.11 18.05 -4.91
C GLN A 62 -7.21 16.60 -5.39
N SER A 63 -6.30 15.77 -4.90
CA SER A 63 -6.27 14.35 -5.24
C SER A 63 -7.46 13.59 -4.66
N LEU A 64 -7.84 12.47 -5.28
CA LEU A 64 -8.80 11.52 -4.72
C LEU A 64 -8.35 11.02 -3.34
N LEU A 65 -7.04 10.90 -3.12
CA LEU A 65 -6.48 10.59 -1.80
C LEU A 65 -6.91 11.60 -0.73
N HIS A 66 -6.77 12.90 -1.03
CA HIS A 66 -7.16 13.97 -0.13
C HIS A 66 -8.64 13.91 0.24
N HIS A 67 -9.51 13.69 -0.76
CA HIS A 67 -10.95 13.55 -0.55
C HIS A 67 -11.28 12.31 0.28
N ALA A 68 -10.65 11.16 -0.02
CA ALA A 68 -10.84 9.93 0.73
C ALA A 68 -10.41 10.08 2.20
N CYS A 69 -9.24 10.66 2.46
CA CYS A 69 -8.77 10.93 3.81
C CYS A 69 -9.71 11.87 4.58
N SER A 70 -10.18 12.94 3.94
CA SER A 70 -11.11 13.89 4.58
C SER A 70 -12.42 13.21 4.95
N ILE A 71 -13.01 12.43 4.03
CA ILE A 71 -14.25 11.67 4.28
C ILE A 71 -14.04 10.66 5.42
N VAL A 72 -12.90 9.97 5.45
CA VAL A 72 -12.62 8.99 6.51
C VAL A 72 -12.50 9.67 7.87
N VAL A 73 -11.80 10.80 7.97
CA VAL A 73 -11.68 11.56 9.22
C VAL A 73 -13.04 12.07 9.69
N ASP A 74 -13.87 12.57 8.78
CA ASP A 74 -15.19 13.14 9.10
C ASP A 74 -16.20 12.06 9.53
N ASN A 75 -16.19 10.89 8.89
CA ASN A 75 -17.19 9.84 9.11
C ASN A 75 -16.75 8.74 10.07
N TYR A 76 -15.44 8.53 10.22
CA TYR A 76 -14.84 7.50 11.06
C TYR A 76 -13.79 8.12 11.98
N PRO A 77 -14.19 8.92 12.98
CA PRO A 77 -13.24 9.59 13.88
C PRO A 77 -12.45 8.63 14.78
N GLN A 78 -12.84 7.34 14.81
CA GLN A 78 -12.10 6.26 15.46
C GLN A 78 -10.95 5.70 14.60
N SER A 79 -10.88 6.11 13.33
CA SER A 79 -9.72 5.81 12.49
C SER A 79 -8.49 6.51 13.05
N THR A 80 -7.33 5.86 12.93
CA THR A 80 -6.08 6.39 13.46
C THR A 80 -5.06 6.59 12.34
N ASP A 81 -3.81 6.88 12.69
CA ASP A 81 -2.73 6.95 11.72
C ASP A 81 -2.41 5.54 11.18
N LEU A 82 -2.76 5.28 9.92
CA LEU A 82 -2.53 3.99 9.27
C LEU A 82 -1.07 3.56 9.36
N TYR A 83 -0.11 4.48 9.26
CA TYR A 83 1.32 4.17 9.28
C TYR A 83 1.75 3.56 10.61
N SER A 84 1.22 4.07 11.73
CA SER A 84 1.45 3.53 13.07
C SER A 84 0.91 2.10 13.26
N GLU A 85 -0.11 1.71 12.49
CA GLU A 85 -0.80 0.41 12.63
C GLU A 85 -0.20 -0.71 11.76
N ILE A 86 0.74 -0.40 10.84
CA ILE A 86 1.31 -1.35 9.86
C ILE A 86 2.83 -1.51 9.98
N GLY A 87 3.36 -1.37 11.19
CA GLY A 87 4.81 -1.38 11.44
C GLY A 87 5.52 -2.64 10.94
N ALA A 88 4.90 -3.82 11.05
CA ALA A 88 5.50 -5.08 10.58
C ALA A 88 5.53 -5.17 9.04
N ILE A 89 4.53 -4.60 8.36
CA ILE A 89 4.52 -4.47 6.89
C ILE A 89 5.66 -3.59 6.42
N THR A 90 5.90 -2.46 7.09
CA THR A 90 6.97 -1.53 6.71
C THR A 90 8.36 -2.16 6.87
N ARG A 91 8.57 -2.97 7.92
CA ARG A 91 9.82 -3.73 8.10
C ARG A 91 9.97 -4.82 7.03
N SER A 92 8.91 -5.58 6.77
CA SER A 92 8.90 -6.64 5.75
C SER A 92 9.21 -6.12 4.35
N ALA A 93 8.66 -4.96 3.99
CA ALA A 93 8.86 -4.36 2.67
C ALA A 93 10.33 -3.96 2.41
N LYS A 94 11.04 -3.48 3.44
CA LYS A 94 12.46 -3.10 3.33
C LYS A 94 13.37 -4.30 3.09
N VAL A 95 13.11 -5.43 3.76
CA VAL A 95 13.89 -6.66 3.58
C VAL A 95 13.77 -7.16 2.14
N TRP A 96 12.56 -7.13 1.58
CA TRP A 96 12.33 -7.49 0.18
C TRP A 96 13.09 -6.58 -0.80
N ASP A 97 13.08 -5.27 -0.57
CA ASP A 97 13.79 -4.31 -1.42
C ASP A 97 15.33 -4.49 -1.36
N THR A 98 15.87 -4.87 -0.20
CA THR A 98 17.30 -5.15 -0.06
C THR A 98 17.74 -6.45 -0.73
N ASP A 99 16.87 -7.47 -0.78
CA ASP A 99 17.16 -8.75 -1.42
C ASP A 99 17.10 -8.70 -2.95
N THR A 100 16.24 -7.85 -3.52
CA THR A 100 16.15 -7.62 -4.98
C THR A 100 17.35 -6.82 -5.53
N HIS A 101 17.90 -5.90 -4.74
CA HIS A 101 19.08 -5.13 -5.16
C HIS A 101 20.41 -5.87 -5.01
N THR A 102 20.52 -6.84 -4.10
CA THR A 102 21.75 -7.63 -3.91
C THR A 102 21.93 -8.74 -4.95
N HIS A 103 20.85 -9.29 -5.50
CA HIS A 103 20.92 -10.34 -6.53
C HIS A 103 21.10 -9.80 -7.96
N THR A 104 20.93 -8.50 -8.19
CA THR A 104 21.13 -7.88 -9.51
C THR A 104 22.59 -7.43 -9.76
N HIS A 105 23.44 -7.38 -8.74
CA HIS A 105 24.86 -7.00 -8.88
C HIS A 105 25.84 -8.18 -8.96
N THR A 106 25.41 -9.42 -8.75
CA THR A 106 26.30 -10.61 -8.69
C THR A 106 26.36 -11.43 -9.98
N HIS A 107 25.80 -10.95 -11.11
CA HIS A 107 25.82 -11.70 -12.37
C HIS A 107 26.23 -10.91 -13.63
N THR A 108 27.15 -9.94 -13.53
CA THR A 108 27.69 -9.27 -14.73
C THR A 108 29.19 -8.94 -14.74
N HIS A 109 30.01 -9.58 -13.89
CA HIS A 109 31.46 -9.44 -14.07
C HIS A 109 32.24 -10.66 -13.63
N GLN A 110 32.54 -11.54 -14.59
CA GLN A 110 33.83 -12.24 -14.73
C GLN A 110 33.77 -13.16 -15.96
N LEU A 111 34.16 -12.63 -17.12
CA LEU A 111 34.91 -13.44 -18.09
C LEU A 111 36.39 -13.11 -17.80
N PRO A 112 37.24 -14.09 -17.45
CA PRO A 112 38.68 -13.85 -17.36
C PRO A 112 39.21 -13.64 -18.78
N SER A 113 39.88 -12.52 -19.02
CA SER A 113 40.79 -12.42 -20.17
C SER A 113 42.06 -13.20 -19.82
N GLU A 114 42.21 -14.39 -20.38
CA GLU A 114 43.51 -15.04 -20.51
C GLU A 114 43.80 -15.28 -21.99
N TYR A 115 44.86 -14.60 -22.46
CA TYR A 115 45.65 -14.73 -23.69
C TYR A 115 44.94 -15.02 -25.03
#